data_AF-A0A662PYS6-F1
#
_entry.id   AF-A0A662PYS6-F1
#
_cell.length_a   1.000
_cell.length_b   1.000
_cell.length_c   1.000
_cell.angle_alpha   90.00
_cell.angle_beta   90.00
_cell.angle_gamma   90.00
#
_symmetry.space_group_name_H-M   'P 1'
#
loop_
_entity.id
_entity.type
_entity.pdbx_description
1 polymer ?
#
loop_
_entity_poly.entity_id
_entity_poly.type
_entity_poly.pdbx_seq_one_letter_code
_entity_poly.pdbx_strand_id
1 'polypeptide(L)'
;MAILGERERKYLRSKFSEALKREVRLLVFTQEFECGYCAEVRKLVQEIAEIDERIRAEVYDFRSDKELAEKLGVDKIPALLVSGEREYGVRFFGIPSGYELMTLVEDIIDVSRGSTRLPEQVKEKARKIDQRVHIQVFVTPTCPYCPIAVRTAHQLAIENEKIVSDMIEALEFPHLASRYQVMAVPKIVINDKVSFEGAVPEHVFVDYVLAAIEG
;
A
#
# COMPACT_ATOMS: atom_id res chain seq x y z
N MET A 1 -14.75 3.49 19.74
CA MET A 1 -15.41 2.28 19.18
C MET A 1 -14.39 1.50 18.37
N ALA A 2 -14.47 0.17 18.34
CA ALA A 2 -13.57 -0.66 17.52
C ALA A 2 -13.76 -0.34 16.03
N ILE A 3 -12.68 -0.37 15.25
CA ILE A 3 -12.75 -0.23 13.78
C ILE A 3 -13.21 -1.56 13.18
N LEU A 4 -12.65 -2.68 13.64
CA LEU A 4 -12.98 -4.01 13.15
C LEU A 4 -14.10 -4.64 13.98
N GLY A 5 -15.15 -5.10 13.32
CA GLY A 5 -16.23 -5.86 13.94
C GLY A 5 -15.80 -7.29 14.30
N GLU A 6 -16.53 -7.93 15.21
CA GLU A 6 -16.22 -9.30 15.68
C GLU A 6 -16.19 -10.34 14.55
N ARG A 7 -17.08 -10.21 13.55
CA ARG A 7 -17.08 -11.10 12.37
C ARG A 7 -15.81 -10.94 11.54
N GLU A 8 -15.36 -9.72 11.32
CA GLU A 8 -14.14 -9.40 10.57
C GLU A 8 -12.92 -9.92 11.33
N ARG A 9 -12.82 -9.66 12.63
CA ARG A 9 -11.75 -10.18 13.49
C ARG A 9 -11.64 -11.71 13.41
N LYS A 10 -12.76 -12.42 13.47
CA LYS A 10 -12.79 -13.88 13.33
C LYS A 10 -12.29 -14.35 11.96
N TYR A 11 -12.72 -13.68 10.89
CA TYR A 11 -12.28 -13.98 9.54
C TYR A 11 -10.77 -13.73 9.35
N LEU A 12 -10.28 -12.57 9.79
CA LEU A 12 -8.87 -12.20 9.71
C LEU A 12 -7.99 -13.14 10.53
N ARG A 13 -8.43 -13.54 11.72
CA ARG A 13 -7.70 -14.53 12.55
C ARG A 13 -7.51 -15.85 11.81
N SER A 14 -8.58 -16.38 11.20
CA SER A 14 -8.49 -17.60 10.40
C SER A 14 -7.50 -17.42 9.25
N LYS A 15 -7.62 -16.32 8.51
CA LYS A 15 -6.82 -16.03 7.33
C LYS A 15 -5.33 -15.87 7.65
N PHE A 16 -5.00 -15.09 8.69
CA PHE A 16 -3.61 -14.88 9.10
C PHE A 16 -2.98 -16.16 9.65
N SER A 17 -3.71 -16.95 10.44
CA SER A 17 -3.21 -18.22 10.97
C SER A 17 -2.77 -19.18 9.86
N GLU A 18 -3.52 -19.25 8.76
CA GLU A 18 -3.24 -20.12 7.62
C GLU A 18 -2.15 -19.55 6.69
N ALA A 19 -2.20 -18.24 6.43
CA ALA A 19 -1.49 -17.65 5.30
C ALA A 19 -0.14 -17.02 5.65
N LEU A 20 0.03 -16.47 6.85
CA LEU A 20 1.29 -15.83 7.27
C LEU A 20 2.39 -16.86 7.44
N LYS A 21 3.62 -16.48 7.05
CA LYS A 21 4.81 -17.32 7.13
C LYS A 21 5.89 -16.73 8.03
N ARG A 22 6.02 -15.41 8.05
CA ARG A 22 7.03 -14.65 8.80
C ARG A 22 6.44 -13.39 9.43
N GLU A 23 7.21 -12.76 10.29
CA GLU A 23 6.81 -11.51 10.93
C GLU A 23 6.63 -10.37 9.91
N VAL A 24 5.66 -9.50 10.18
CA VAL A 24 5.34 -8.29 9.41
C VAL A 24 5.28 -7.11 10.37
N ARG A 25 5.89 -6.01 9.99
CA ARG A 25 5.86 -4.73 10.69
C ARG A 25 4.97 -3.76 9.94
N LEU A 26 4.02 -3.17 10.65
CA LEU A 26 3.11 -2.14 10.17
C LEU A 26 3.55 -0.82 10.79
N LEU A 27 4.27 -0.01 10.02
CA LEU A 27 4.78 1.28 10.48
C LEU A 27 3.76 2.35 10.12
N VAL A 28 3.24 3.04 11.13
CA VAL A 28 2.25 4.10 10.97
C VAL A 28 2.89 5.43 11.31
N PHE A 29 2.91 6.36 10.36
CA PHE A 29 3.20 7.77 10.62
C PHE A 29 1.88 8.52 10.77
N THR A 30 1.74 9.16 11.92
CA THR A 30 0.52 9.84 12.36
C THR A 30 0.88 11.16 13.05
N GLN A 31 -0.13 11.98 13.35
CA GLN A 31 0.02 13.16 14.20
C GLN A 31 -1.35 13.50 14.83
N GLU A 32 -1.37 14.29 15.91
CA GLU A 32 -2.61 14.60 16.64
C GLU A 32 -3.46 15.72 16.03
N PHE A 33 -2.87 16.57 15.19
CA PHE A 33 -3.54 17.74 14.58
C PHE A 33 -3.46 17.70 13.06
N GLU A 34 -4.30 18.46 12.37
CA GLU A 34 -4.24 18.58 10.89
C GLU A 34 -4.21 17.23 10.14
N CYS A 35 -4.89 16.22 10.68
CA CYS A 35 -4.99 14.90 10.05
C CYS A 35 -6.33 14.25 10.39
N GLY A 36 -7.22 14.15 9.38
CA GLY A 36 -8.61 13.73 9.57
C GLY A 36 -8.78 12.26 9.97
N TYR A 37 -7.89 11.38 9.51
CA TYR A 37 -7.99 9.93 9.70
C TYR A 37 -6.79 9.30 10.43
N CYS A 38 -5.92 10.13 11.02
CA CYS A 38 -4.71 9.67 11.71
C CYS A 38 -4.99 8.75 12.89
N ALA A 39 -6.04 9.04 13.66
CA ALA A 39 -6.45 8.23 14.79
C ALA A 39 -7.02 6.88 14.34
N GLU A 40 -7.81 6.88 13.26
CA GLU A 40 -8.45 5.71 12.67
C GLU A 40 -7.43 4.76 12.05
N VAL A 41 -6.45 5.27 11.30
CA VAL A 41 -5.38 4.44 10.72
C VAL A 41 -4.53 3.81 11.82
N ARG A 42 -4.10 4.59 12.81
CA ARG A 42 -3.37 4.08 13.98
C ARG A 42 -4.17 2.97 14.65
N LYS A 43 -5.45 3.20 14.89
CA LYS A 43 -6.32 2.25 15.58
C LYS A 43 -6.55 0.98 14.77
N LEU A 44 -6.84 1.10 13.47
CA LEU A 44 -7.01 -0.03 12.58
C LEU A 44 -5.78 -0.94 12.61
N VAL A 45 -4.58 -0.35 12.51
CA VAL A 45 -3.32 -1.10 12.52
C VAL A 45 -3.06 -1.77 13.86
N GLN A 46 -3.34 -1.08 14.97
CA GLN A 46 -3.27 -1.68 16.31
C GLN A 46 -4.22 -2.87 16.46
N GLU A 47 -5.48 -2.72 16.02
CA GLU A 47 -6.46 -3.80 16.05
C GLU A 47 -6.06 -4.98 15.16
N ILE A 48 -5.42 -4.75 14.00
CA ILE A 48 -4.89 -5.82 13.14
C ILE A 48 -3.72 -6.54 13.84
N ALA A 49 -2.80 -5.81 14.47
CA ALA A 49 -1.66 -6.38 15.18
C ALA A 49 -2.09 -7.23 16.39
N GLU A 50 -3.22 -6.93 17.01
CA GLU A 50 -3.79 -7.74 18.10
C GLU A 50 -4.36 -9.09 17.62
N ILE A 51 -4.55 -9.30 16.31
CA ILE A 51 -5.18 -10.52 15.76
C ILE A 51 -4.18 -11.69 15.68
N ASP A 52 -2.92 -11.42 15.35
CA ASP A 52 -1.88 -12.43 15.15
C ASP A 52 -0.52 -11.91 15.65
N GLU A 53 0.18 -12.69 16.47
CA GLU A 53 1.45 -12.30 17.11
C GLU A 53 2.59 -12.00 16.14
N ARG A 54 2.48 -12.46 14.88
CA ARG A 54 3.47 -12.19 13.83
C ARG A 54 3.32 -10.80 13.23
N ILE A 55 2.26 -10.06 13.56
CA ILE A 55 2.03 -8.70 13.08
C ILE A 55 2.38 -7.72 14.19
N ARG A 56 3.35 -6.84 13.95
CA ARG A 56 3.78 -5.81 14.91
C ARG A 56 3.37 -4.44 14.39
N ALA A 57 2.70 -3.66 15.24
CA ALA A 57 2.40 -2.26 14.95
C ALA A 57 3.48 -1.35 15.56
N GLU A 58 4.05 -0.47 14.72
CA GLU A 58 5.01 0.56 15.13
C GLU A 58 4.39 1.92 14.79
N VAL A 59 4.26 2.81 15.78
CA VAL A 59 3.60 4.10 15.60
C VAL A 59 4.59 5.22 15.84
N TYR A 60 4.71 6.11 14.86
CA TYR A 60 5.64 7.23 14.82
C TYR A 60 4.89 8.54 14.64
N ASP A 61 5.40 9.60 15.26
CA ASP A 61 4.89 10.95 15.06
C ASP A 61 5.60 11.58 13.86
N PHE A 62 4.84 12.05 12.87
CA PHE A 62 5.40 12.53 11.60
C PHE A 62 6.38 13.70 11.75
N ARG A 63 6.20 14.55 12.78
CA ARG A 63 7.07 15.70 13.02
C ARG A 63 8.27 15.37 13.89
N SER A 64 8.05 14.58 14.93
CA SER A 64 9.08 14.23 15.91
C SER A 64 10.03 13.18 15.37
N ASP A 65 9.53 12.24 14.57
CA ASP A 65 10.30 11.17 13.90
C ASP A 65 10.63 11.53 12.45
N LYS A 66 10.84 12.82 12.17
CA LYS A 66 11.04 13.36 10.80
C LYS A 66 12.18 12.68 10.04
N GLU A 67 13.31 12.41 10.69
CA GLU A 67 14.46 11.75 10.04
C GLU A 67 14.10 10.33 9.55
N LEU A 68 13.31 9.61 10.34
CA LEU A 68 12.82 8.28 9.96
C LEU A 68 11.80 8.36 8.83
N ALA A 69 10.88 9.33 8.91
CA ALA A 69 9.90 9.58 7.84
C ALA A 69 10.61 9.87 6.50
N GLU A 70 11.59 10.77 6.49
CA GLU A 70 12.38 11.10 5.29
C GLU A 70 13.15 9.88 4.76
N LYS A 71 13.77 9.09 5.64
CA LYS A 71 14.48 7.87 5.25
C LYS A 71 13.57 6.85 4.56
N LEU A 72 12.34 6.71 5.03
CA LEU A 72 11.33 5.78 4.50
C LEU A 72 10.50 6.39 3.35
N GLY A 73 10.83 7.62 2.93
CA GLY A 73 10.15 8.32 1.85
C GLY A 73 8.71 8.70 2.19
N VAL A 74 8.40 8.91 3.47
CA VAL A 74 7.10 9.37 3.96
C VAL A 74 7.09 10.89 3.94
N ASP A 75 6.23 11.45 3.10
CA ASP A 75 6.11 12.88 2.80
C ASP A 75 4.72 13.45 3.14
N LYS A 76 3.79 12.59 3.60
CA LYS A 76 2.39 12.92 3.91
C LYS A 76 1.82 11.89 4.87
N ILE A 77 0.72 12.24 5.54
CA ILE A 77 0.06 11.41 6.55
C ILE A 77 -1.48 11.49 6.44
N PRO A 78 -2.21 10.47 6.92
CA PRO A 78 -1.70 9.26 7.57
C PRO A 78 -0.97 8.36 6.58
N ALA A 79 0.16 7.79 7.00
CA ALA A 79 0.93 6.84 6.19
C ALA A 79 1.07 5.51 6.92
N LEU A 80 0.86 4.42 6.19
CA LEU A 80 1.07 3.06 6.65
C LEU A 80 2.01 2.37 5.68
N LEU A 81 3.13 1.85 6.21
CA LEU A 81 4.09 1.06 5.48
C LEU A 81 4.00 -0.39 5.93
N VAL A 82 3.99 -1.32 4.99
CA VAL A 82 3.96 -2.76 5.25
C VAL A 82 5.33 -3.35 4.95
N SER A 83 6.06 -3.75 5.99
CA SER A 83 7.43 -4.27 5.88
C SER A 83 7.55 -5.68 6.46
N GLY A 84 8.51 -6.47 5.97
CA GLY A 84 8.75 -7.84 6.44
C GLY A 84 10.21 -8.00 6.88
N GLU A 85 10.85 -9.08 6.42
CA GLU A 85 12.29 -9.31 6.62
C GLU A 85 13.18 -8.19 6.05
N ARG A 86 12.67 -7.48 5.04
CA ARG A 86 13.25 -6.24 4.52
C ARG A 86 12.18 -5.15 4.47
N GLU A 87 12.65 -3.92 4.28
CA GLU A 87 11.78 -2.82 3.87
C GLU A 87 11.29 -3.10 2.44
N TYR A 88 9.97 -3.05 2.24
CA TYR A 88 9.35 -3.15 0.93
C TYR A 88 8.79 -1.79 0.52
N GLY A 89 8.68 -1.56 -0.78
CA GLY A 89 8.06 -0.35 -1.31
C GLY A 89 6.52 -0.33 -1.22
N VAL A 90 5.91 -0.91 -0.19
CA VAL A 90 4.45 -1.04 -0.05
C VAL A 90 3.93 0.00 0.94
N ARG A 91 3.17 1.00 0.44
CA ARG A 91 2.75 2.16 1.22
C ARG A 91 1.30 2.53 0.96
N PHE A 92 0.62 2.92 2.02
CA PHE A 92 -0.74 3.45 2.00
C PHE A 92 -0.70 4.88 2.54
N PHE A 93 -1.24 5.81 1.77
CA PHE A 93 -1.47 7.19 2.18
C PHE A 93 -2.97 7.42 2.23
N GLY A 94 -3.49 7.63 3.44
CA GLY A 94 -4.91 7.61 3.74
C GLY A 94 -5.36 6.32 4.40
N ILE A 95 -6.64 6.24 4.77
CA ILE A 95 -7.22 5.10 5.46
C ILE A 95 -7.52 3.94 4.49
N PRO A 96 -6.91 2.74 4.67
CA PRO A 96 -7.23 1.56 3.88
C PRO A 96 -8.54 0.93 4.38
N SER A 97 -9.65 1.63 4.13
CA SER A 97 -11.00 1.23 4.54
C SER A 97 -11.86 0.76 3.36
N GLY A 98 -13.05 0.25 3.65
CA GLY A 98 -13.95 -0.29 2.63
C GLY A 98 -13.30 -1.46 1.91
N TYR A 99 -13.25 -1.39 0.58
CA TYR A 99 -12.61 -2.45 -0.22
C TYR A 99 -11.10 -2.56 0.01
N GLU A 100 -10.43 -1.46 0.39
CA GLU A 100 -8.97 -1.44 0.59
C GLU A 100 -8.51 -2.09 1.91
N LEU A 101 -9.43 -2.37 2.84
CA LEU A 101 -9.10 -3.17 4.03
C LEU A 101 -8.59 -4.56 3.61
N MET A 102 -9.25 -5.16 2.62
CA MET A 102 -8.82 -6.45 2.10
C MET A 102 -7.52 -6.36 1.30
N THR A 103 -7.24 -5.23 0.66
CA THR A 103 -5.94 -4.96 0.03
C THR A 103 -4.82 -5.02 1.06
N LEU A 104 -4.97 -4.30 2.18
CA LEU A 104 -4.00 -4.29 3.28
C LEU A 104 -3.78 -5.71 3.84
N VAL A 105 -4.86 -6.46 4.09
CA VAL A 105 -4.77 -7.83 4.61
C VAL A 105 -3.96 -8.75 3.70
N GLU A 106 -4.19 -8.67 2.39
CA GLU A 106 -3.44 -9.45 1.42
C GLU A 106 -1.97 -8.97 1.31
N ASP A 107 -1.67 -7.70 1.61
CA ASP A 107 -0.32 -7.14 1.47
C ASP A 107 0.54 -7.60 2.64
N ILE A 108 -0.05 -7.66 3.83
CA ILE A 108 0.54 -8.31 5.00
C ILE A 108 0.90 -9.76 4.67
N ILE A 109 0.01 -10.49 3.99
CA ILE A 109 0.25 -11.89 3.62
C ILE A 109 1.39 -12.02 2.61
N ASP A 110 1.38 -11.23 1.53
CA ASP A 110 2.42 -11.30 0.50
C ASP A 110 3.78 -10.84 1.05
N VAL A 111 3.82 -9.80 1.88
CA VAL A 111 5.03 -9.34 2.57
C VAL A 111 5.55 -10.41 3.54
N SER A 112 4.67 -11.04 4.32
CA SER A 112 5.02 -12.17 5.20
C SER A 112 5.63 -13.35 4.42
N ARG A 113 5.13 -13.59 3.21
CA ARG A 113 5.65 -14.62 2.29
C ARG A 113 6.88 -14.17 1.53
N GLY A 114 7.13 -12.86 1.40
CA GLY A 114 8.19 -12.27 0.58
C GLY A 114 8.12 -12.66 -0.90
N SER A 115 6.93 -13.04 -1.37
CA SER A 115 6.66 -13.47 -2.75
C SER A 115 5.20 -13.19 -3.07
N THR A 116 4.89 -13.01 -4.35
CA THR A 116 3.57 -12.58 -4.80
C THR A 116 2.87 -13.61 -5.67
N ARG A 117 1.60 -13.37 -5.97
CA ARG A 117 0.80 -14.19 -6.90
C ARG A 117 0.95 -13.80 -8.37
N LEU A 118 1.81 -12.82 -8.69
CA LEU A 118 2.03 -12.38 -10.06
C LEU A 118 2.50 -13.57 -10.93
N PRO A 119 2.06 -13.65 -12.21
CA PRO A 119 2.57 -14.61 -13.18
C PRO A 119 4.08 -14.48 -13.34
N GLU A 120 4.79 -15.58 -13.56
CA GLU A 120 6.26 -15.56 -13.61
C GLU A 120 6.79 -14.62 -14.69
N GLN A 121 6.14 -14.55 -15.85
CA GLN A 121 6.47 -13.60 -16.92
C GLN A 121 6.43 -12.12 -16.47
N VAL A 122 5.53 -11.78 -15.54
CA VAL A 122 5.42 -10.42 -14.98
C VAL A 122 6.51 -10.21 -13.93
N LYS A 123 6.77 -11.20 -13.07
CA LYS A 123 7.87 -11.17 -12.10
C LYS A 123 9.23 -11.01 -12.77
N GLU A 124 9.48 -11.72 -13.86
CA GLU A 124 10.70 -11.62 -14.64
C GLU A 124 10.90 -10.21 -15.22
N LYS A 125 9.85 -9.60 -15.76
CA LYS A 125 9.88 -8.20 -16.22
C LYS A 125 10.17 -7.26 -15.05
N ALA A 126 9.47 -7.43 -13.93
CA ALA A 126 9.64 -6.62 -12.73
C ALA A 126 11.07 -6.69 -12.19
N ARG A 127 11.65 -7.89 -12.06
CA ARG A 127 13.03 -8.10 -11.56
C ARG A 127 14.12 -7.50 -12.45
N LYS A 128 13.85 -7.33 -13.75
CA LYS A 128 14.79 -6.70 -14.70
C LYS A 128 14.84 -5.18 -14.60
N ILE A 129 13.89 -4.55 -13.90
CA ILE A 129 13.89 -3.10 -13.70
C ILE A 129 15.08 -2.73 -12.80
N ASP A 130 16.00 -1.94 -13.35
CA ASP A 130 17.22 -1.49 -12.68
C ASP A 130 17.22 0.01 -12.35
N GLN A 131 16.14 0.72 -12.67
CA GLN A 131 15.91 2.12 -12.33
C GLN A 131 14.88 2.26 -11.21
N ARG A 132 14.89 3.39 -10.51
CA ARG A 132 13.86 3.68 -9.50
C ARG A 132 12.51 3.91 -10.18
N VAL A 133 11.48 3.26 -9.67
CA VAL A 133 10.11 3.42 -10.11
C VAL A 133 9.26 3.80 -8.90
N HIS A 134 8.49 4.87 -9.05
CA HIS A 134 7.47 5.28 -8.12
C HIS A 134 6.10 5.16 -8.79
N ILE A 135 5.24 4.33 -8.21
CA ILE A 135 3.88 4.08 -8.66
C ILE A 135 2.93 4.71 -7.64
N GLN A 136 1.99 5.51 -8.11
CA GLN A 136 0.93 6.09 -7.30
C GLN A 136 -0.42 5.60 -7.84
N VAL A 137 -1.19 4.93 -7.00
CA VAL A 137 -2.52 4.40 -7.31
C VAL A 137 -3.55 5.17 -6.48
N PHE A 138 -4.26 6.08 -7.14
CA PHE A 138 -5.35 6.85 -6.56
C PHE A 138 -6.61 6.00 -6.49
N VAL A 139 -7.25 5.96 -5.33
CA VAL A 139 -8.42 5.13 -5.04
C VAL A 139 -9.47 5.89 -4.23
N THR A 140 -10.64 5.28 -4.05
CA THR A 140 -11.64 5.66 -3.05
C THR A 140 -12.14 4.41 -2.31
N PRO A 141 -12.58 4.52 -1.04
CA PRO A 141 -12.99 3.36 -0.22
C PRO A 141 -14.10 2.49 -0.83
N THR A 142 -14.93 3.08 -1.69
CA THR A 142 -16.11 2.44 -2.30
C THR A 142 -15.85 1.88 -3.69
N CYS A 143 -14.65 2.05 -4.25
CA CYS A 143 -14.28 1.59 -5.58
C CYS A 143 -13.95 0.07 -5.57
N PRO A 144 -14.74 -0.79 -6.22
CA PRO A 144 -14.52 -2.24 -6.18
C PRO A 144 -13.35 -2.71 -7.05
N TYR A 145 -12.90 -1.89 -8.01
CA TYR A 145 -11.79 -2.21 -8.92
C TYR A 145 -10.44 -1.72 -8.40
N CYS A 146 -10.44 -0.80 -7.44
CA CYS A 146 -9.24 -0.18 -6.89
C CYS A 146 -8.29 -1.19 -6.22
N PRO A 147 -8.79 -2.19 -5.46
CA PRO A 147 -7.93 -3.24 -4.92
C PRO A 147 -7.09 -3.93 -5.99
N ILE A 148 -7.65 -4.20 -7.18
CA ILE A 148 -6.92 -4.92 -8.24
C ILE A 148 -5.68 -4.13 -8.68
N ALA A 149 -5.81 -2.81 -8.85
CA ALA A 149 -4.71 -1.94 -9.24
C ALA A 149 -3.67 -1.79 -8.12
N VAL A 150 -4.12 -1.54 -6.89
CA VAL A 150 -3.22 -1.40 -5.72
C VAL A 150 -2.46 -2.69 -5.48
N ARG A 151 -3.15 -3.84 -5.46
CA ARG A 151 -2.53 -5.17 -5.33
C ARG A 151 -1.45 -5.40 -6.37
N THR A 152 -1.72 -5.08 -7.64
CA THR A 152 -0.74 -5.27 -8.72
C THR A 152 0.51 -4.43 -8.47
N ALA A 153 0.32 -3.15 -8.12
CA ALA A 153 1.42 -2.22 -7.87
C ALA A 153 2.25 -2.60 -6.64
N HIS A 154 1.60 -2.96 -5.52
CA HIS A 154 2.28 -3.44 -4.31
C HIS A 154 3.03 -4.74 -4.55
N GLN A 155 2.46 -5.67 -5.32
CA GLN A 155 3.14 -6.92 -5.66
C GLN A 155 4.41 -6.66 -6.50
N LEU A 156 4.39 -5.72 -7.43
CA LEU A 156 5.60 -5.30 -8.14
C LEU A 156 6.67 -4.74 -7.19
N ALA A 157 6.27 -3.94 -6.21
CA ALA A 157 7.16 -3.42 -5.16
C ALA A 157 7.73 -4.51 -4.22
N ILE A 158 6.99 -5.61 -4.01
CA ILE A 158 7.48 -6.77 -3.25
C ILE A 158 8.56 -7.52 -4.04
N GLU A 159 8.36 -7.68 -5.36
CA GLU A 159 9.27 -8.42 -6.25
C GLU A 159 10.56 -7.64 -6.61
N ASN A 160 10.57 -6.30 -6.50
CA ASN A 160 11.74 -5.48 -6.81
C ASN A 160 11.89 -4.27 -5.86
N GLU A 161 13.02 -4.19 -5.16
CA GLU A 161 13.37 -3.12 -4.21
C GLU A 161 13.48 -1.72 -4.82
N LYS A 162 13.64 -1.62 -6.15
CA LYS A 162 13.69 -0.32 -6.85
C LYS A 162 12.29 0.23 -7.15
N ILE A 163 11.25 -0.56 -6.92
CA ILE A 163 9.87 -0.17 -7.13
C ILE A 163 9.25 0.19 -5.78
N VAL A 164 8.71 1.40 -5.72
CA VAL A 164 7.92 1.88 -4.59
C VAL A 164 6.52 2.19 -5.09
N SER A 165 5.51 1.72 -4.38
CA SER A 165 4.11 1.83 -4.74
C SER A 165 3.30 2.40 -3.58
N ASP A 166 2.50 3.40 -3.92
CA ASP A 166 1.67 4.17 -3.02
C ASP A 166 0.20 3.97 -3.39
N MET A 167 -0.60 3.40 -2.50
CA MET A 167 -2.03 3.64 -2.51
C MET A 167 -2.30 5.04 -1.96
N ILE A 168 -3.11 5.83 -2.64
CA ILE A 168 -3.47 7.20 -2.24
C ILE A 168 -4.99 7.32 -2.21
N GLU A 169 -5.56 7.60 -1.04
CA GLU A 169 -6.99 7.89 -0.91
C GLU A 169 -7.29 9.30 -1.46
N ALA A 170 -8.03 9.38 -2.55
CA ALA A 170 -8.15 10.63 -3.32
C ALA A 170 -8.97 11.73 -2.59
N LEU A 171 -9.86 11.37 -1.67
CA LEU A 171 -10.71 12.29 -0.91
C LEU A 171 -9.96 12.92 0.27
N GLU A 172 -8.99 12.21 0.86
CA GLU A 172 -8.09 12.68 1.90
C GLU A 172 -6.96 13.56 1.33
N PHE A 173 -6.55 13.30 0.08
CA PHE A 173 -5.51 14.06 -0.62
C PHE A 173 -6.05 14.80 -1.86
N PRO A 174 -7.04 15.70 -1.73
CA PRO A 174 -7.69 16.36 -2.87
C PRO A 174 -6.73 17.23 -3.69
N HIS A 175 -5.66 17.74 -3.07
CA HIS A 175 -4.61 18.48 -3.76
C HIS A 175 -3.79 17.60 -4.72
N LEU A 176 -3.51 16.35 -4.34
CA LEU A 176 -2.87 15.37 -5.24
C LEU A 176 -3.84 14.92 -6.32
N ALA A 177 -5.09 14.63 -5.95
CA ALA A 177 -6.13 14.28 -6.91
C ALA A 177 -6.29 15.38 -7.99
N SER A 178 -6.27 16.65 -7.57
CA SER A 178 -6.29 17.80 -8.49
C SER A 178 -5.04 17.89 -9.36
N ARG A 179 -3.84 17.78 -8.76
CA ARG A 179 -2.55 17.83 -9.48
C ARG A 179 -2.48 16.80 -10.62
N TYR A 180 -2.92 15.58 -10.36
CA TYR A 180 -2.89 14.49 -11.34
C TYR A 180 -4.19 14.33 -12.13
N GLN A 181 -5.11 15.30 -12.03
CA GLN A 181 -6.38 15.32 -12.75
C GLN A 181 -7.13 13.98 -12.59
N VAL A 182 -7.28 13.52 -11.35
CA VAL A 182 -7.99 12.28 -11.01
C VAL A 182 -9.49 12.52 -11.20
N MET A 183 -10.03 12.07 -12.34
CA MET A 183 -11.46 12.15 -12.66
C MET A 183 -12.19 10.83 -12.40
N ALA A 184 -11.47 9.72 -12.47
CA ALA A 184 -11.95 8.38 -12.17
C ALA A 184 -10.89 7.59 -11.38
N VAL A 185 -11.34 6.57 -10.66
CA VAL A 185 -10.47 5.67 -9.90
C VAL A 185 -10.72 4.19 -10.29
N PRO A 186 -9.71 3.30 -10.22
CA PRO A 186 -8.33 3.63 -9.86
C PRO A 186 -7.62 4.43 -10.98
N LYS A 187 -6.81 5.41 -10.59
CA LYS A 187 -5.90 6.11 -11.50
C LYS A 187 -4.47 5.84 -11.08
N ILE A 188 -3.65 5.43 -12.03
CA ILE A 188 -2.26 5.05 -11.80
C ILE A 188 -1.37 6.10 -12.45
N VAL A 189 -0.40 6.59 -11.70
CA VAL A 189 0.65 7.51 -12.16
C VAL A 189 2.00 6.87 -11.85
N ILE A 190 2.91 6.84 -12.83
CA ILE A 190 4.21 6.20 -12.71
C ILE A 190 5.29 7.21 -13.07
N ASN A 191 6.22 7.44 -12.13
CA ASN A 191 7.34 8.37 -12.25
C ASN A 191 6.94 9.78 -12.73
N ASP A 192 5.72 10.25 -12.41
CA ASP A 192 5.14 11.49 -12.95
C ASP A 192 5.12 11.60 -14.50
N LYS A 193 5.39 10.51 -15.22
CA LYS A 193 5.56 10.48 -16.69
C LYS A 193 4.41 9.77 -17.41
N VAL A 194 4.01 8.61 -16.89
CA VAL A 194 2.99 7.75 -17.49
C VAL A 194 1.79 7.69 -16.56
N SER A 195 0.58 7.70 -17.12
CA SER A 195 -0.63 7.49 -16.34
C SER A 195 -1.70 6.74 -17.12
N PHE A 196 -2.51 5.95 -16.43
CA PHE A 196 -3.68 5.27 -16.98
C PHE A 196 -4.77 5.09 -15.92
N GLU A 197 -5.99 4.79 -16.36
CA GLU A 197 -7.15 4.63 -15.50
C GLU A 197 -7.74 3.21 -15.63
N GLY A 198 -8.37 2.74 -14.55
CA GLY A 198 -8.99 1.42 -14.47
C GLY A 198 -8.03 0.31 -14.06
N ALA A 199 -8.62 -0.83 -13.68
CA ALA A 199 -7.88 -2.04 -13.40
C ALA A 199 -7.54 -2.74 -14.73
N VAL A 200 -6.25 -2.84 -15.03
CA VAL A 200 -5.74 -3.54 -16.22
C VAL A 200 -5.13 -4.89 -15.83
N PRO A 201 -5.00 -5.85 -16.76
CA PRO A 201 -4.25 -7.08 -16.50
C PRO A 201 -2.80 -6.80 -16.09
N GLU A 202 -2.25 -7.63 -15.22
CA GLU A 202 -0.90 -7.45 -14.63
C GLU A 202 0.21 -7.32 -15.68
N HIS A 203 0.10 -8.03 -16.81
CA HIS A 203 1.05 -7.92 -17.92
C HIS A 203 1.01 -6.54 -18.60
N VAL A 204 -0.18 -5.95 -18.74
CA VAL A 204 -0.35 -4.59 -19.27
C VAL A 204 0.17 -3.57 -18.25
N PHE A 205 -0.07 -3.80 -16.96
CA PHE A 205 0.42 -2.92 -15.89
C PHE A 205 1.94 -2.80 -15.95
N VAL A 206 2.66 -3.94 -15.99
CA VAL A 206 4.13 -3.92 -16.03
C VAL A 206 4.67 -3.30 -17.32
N ASP A 207 3.94 -3.40 -18.44
CA ASP A 207 4.33 -2.73 -19.69
C ASP A 207 4.28 -1.20 -19.55
N TYR A 208 3.29 -0.65 -18.83
CA TYR A 208 3.28 0.78 -18.49
C TYR A 208 4.44 1.18 -17.56
N VAL A 209 4.81 0.30 -16.62
CA VAL A 209 5.98 0.54 -15.75
C VAL A 209 7.26 0.61 -16.57
N LEU A 210 7.45 -0.30 -17.53
CA LEU A 210 8.61 -0.30 -18.44
C LEU A 210 8.63 0.95 -19.32
N ALA A 211 7.49 1.34 -19.89
CA ALA A 211 7.39 2.56 -20.69
C ALA A 211 7.76 3.82 -19.89
N ALA A 212 7.51 3.85 -18.58
CA ALA A 212 7.86 5.00 -17.72
C ALA A 212 9.36 5.16 -17.45
N ILE A 213 10.17 4.13 -17.73
CA ILE A 213 11.63 4.13 -17.52
C ILE A 213 12.43 4.09 -18.82
N GLU A 214 11.78 3.92 -19.97
CA GLU A 214 12.40 3.89 -21.31
C GLU A 214 12.70 5.28 -21.90
N GLY A 215 12.69 6.35 -21.09
CA GLY A 215 12.92 7.73 -21.52
C GLY A 215 13.90 8.50 -20.66
#